data_AF-A0A3C2E8N3-F1
#
_entry.id   AF-A0A3C2E8N3-F1
#
_cell.length_a   1.000
_cell.length_b   1.000
_cell.length_c   1.000
_cell.angle_alpha   90.00
_cell.angle_beta   90.00
_cell.angle_gamma   90.00
#
_symmetry.space_group_name_H-M   'P 1'
#
loop_
_entity.id
_entity.type
_entity.pdbx_description
1 polymer ?
#
loop_
_entity_poly.entity_id
_entity_poly.type
_entity_poly.pdbx_seq_one_letter_code
_entity_poly.pdbx_strand_id
1 'polypeptide(L)'
;SLEAALGEALVSAAMNHDIAAVQALIEEGAPIDYAQPGDGTALIEAARTGDMTMARYLINHGADVDLGVSGDGNPLIMAAAHKKFDMVRLLVEAGADVNAYVPGDETPLINAARNGKVDLVRYLVENGADVNLAMWTNLEWEPEFRSPLWGARESGNAELIAYLESRGAVHEPSARP
;
A
#
# COMPACT_ATOMS: atom_id res chain seq x y z
N SER A 1 -22.55 -1.75 17.54
CA SER A 1 -22.44 -2.85 18.52
C SER A 1 -21.22 -2.59 19.39
N LEU A 2 -21.01 -3.34 20.48
CA LEU A 2 -19.76 -3.24 21.25
C LEU A 2 -18.53 -3.48 20.37
N GLU A 3 -18.60 -4.49 19.49
CA GLU A 3 -17.56 -4.83 18.52
C GLU A 3 -17.20 -3.67 17.59
N ALA A 4 -18.19 -2.98 17.03
CA ALA A 4 -17.93 -1.80 16.20
C ALA A 4 -17.32 -0.64 17.00
N ALA A 5 -17.78 -0.39 18.23
CA ALA A 5 -17.21 0.67 19.06
C ALA A 5 -15.74 0.38 19.43
N LEU A 6 -15.39 -0.88 19.71
CA LEU A 6 -14.01 -1.30 19.95
C LEU A 6 -13.15 -1.18 18.69
N GLY A 7 -13.70 -1.53 17.52
CA GLY A 7 -13.04 -1.36 16.23
C GLY A 7 -12.75 0.10 15.88
N GLU A 8 -13.73 0.99 16.04
CA GLU A 8 -13.55 2.45 15.84
C GLU A 8 -12.49 3.02 16.81
N ALA A 9 -12.52 2.57 18.08
CA ALA A 9 -11.51 2.97 19.06
C ALA A 9 -10.10 2.47 18.68
N LEU A 10 -9.99 1.26 18.12
CA LEU A 10 -8.72 0.68 17.66
C LEU A 10 -8.12 1.52 16.52
N VAL A 11 -8.92 1.88 15.52
CA VAL A 11 -8.47 2.72 14.39
C VAL A 11 -8.06 4.11 14.91
N SER A 12 -8.88 4.73 15.77
CA SER A 12 -8.56 6.04 16.37
C SER A 12 -7.27 6.00 17.20
N ALA A 13 -7.05 4.95 18.00
CA ALA A 13 -5.80 4.77 18.74
C ALA A 13 -4.58 4.69 17.81
N ALA A 14 -4.72 3.97 16.69
CA ALA A 14 -3.66 3.87 15.68
C ALA A 14 -3.35 5.23 15.01
N MET A 15 -4.38 6.00 14.65
CA MET A 15 -4.22 7.36 14.10
C MET A 15 -3.53 8.31 15.08
N ASN A 16 -3.72 8.09 16.38
CA ASN A 16 -3.07 8.87 17.44
C ASN A 16 -1.68 8.35 17.81
N HIS A 17 -1.16 7.31 17.13
CA HIS A 17 0.10 6.64 17.45
C HIS A 17 0.17 6.10 18.88
N ASP A 18 -0.98 5.74 19.47
CA ASP A 18 -1.07 5.26 20.84
C ASP A 18 -1.01 3.73 20.88
N ILE A 19 0.22 3.20 20.87
CA ILE A 19 0.44 1.75 20.92
C ILE A 19 -0.09 1.11 22.21
N ALA A 20 -0.13 1.84 23.32
CA ALA A 20 -0.63 1.31 24.59
C ALA A 20 -2.15 1.12 24.54
N ALA A 21 -2.87 2.08 23.95
CA ALA A 21 -4.30 1.96 23.71
C ALA A 21 -4.62 0.85 22.70
N VAL A 22 -3.86 0.74 21.60
CA VAL A 22 -4.01 -0.36 20.63
C VAL A 22 -3.84 -1.72 21.32
N GLN A 23 -2.79 -1.88 22.14
CA GLN A 23 -2.54 -3.11 22.89
C GLN A 23 -3.72 -3.49 23.80
N ALA A 24 -4.18 -2.54 24.61
CA ALA A 24 -5.31 -2.76 25.52
C ALA A 24 -6.59 -3.13 24.75
N LEU A 25 -6.88 -2.45 23.64
CA LEU A 25 -8.08 -2.71 22.84
C LEU A 25 -8.06 -4.10 22.19
N ILE A 26 -6.91 -4.55 21.68
CA ILE A 26 -6.76 -5.91 21.14
C ILE A 26 -6.92 -6.96 22.26
N GLU A 27 -6.39 -6.71 23.46
CA GLU A 27 -6.60 -7.59 24.63
C GLU A 27 -8.06 -7.64 25.09
N GLU A 28 -8.81 -6.54 24.94
CA GLU A 28 -10.27 -6.46 25.18
C GLU A 28 -11.11 -7.13 24.08
N GLY A 29 -10.49 -7.60 23.00
CA GLY A 29 -11.15 -8.29 21.90
C GLY A 29 -11.65 -7.36 20.80
N ALA A 30 -11.03 -6.19 20.61
CA ALA A 30 -11.30 -5.36 19.45
C ALA A 30 -10.99 -6.14 18.15
N PRO A 31 -11.87 -6.07 17.14
CA PRO A 31 -11.62 -6.70 15.84
C PRO A 31 -10.38 -6.06 15.17
N ILE A 32 -9.28 -6.80 15.09
CA ILE A 32 -7.97 -6.29 14.62
C ILE A 32 -8.01 -5.73 13.18
N ASP A 33 -8.86 -6.33 12.35
CA ASP A 33 -9.07 -5.98 10.95
C ASP A 33 -10.30 -5.09 10.75
N TYR A 34 -10.78 -4.42 11.80
CA TYR A 34 -11.86 -3.46 11.66
C TYR A 34 -11.43 -2.33 10.73
N ALA A 35 -12.19 -2.18 9.65
CA ALA A 35 -12.03 -1.10 8.69
C ALA A 35 -13.10 -0.04 8.92
N GLN A 36 -12.65 1.19 9.20
CA GLN A 36 -13.53 2.34 9.27
C GLN A 36 -13.64 2.98 7.88
N PRO A 37 -14.87 3.28 7.37
CA PRO A 37 -15.03 3.93 6.08
C PRO A 37 -14.26 5.26 6.00
N GLY A 38 -13.26 5.33 5.13
CA GLY A 38 -12.43 6.53 4.90
C GLY A 38 -11.19 6.66 5.78
N ASP A 39 -10.95 5.72 6.72
CA ASP A 39 -9.77 5.69 7.59
C ASP A 39 -9.00 4.36 7.52
N GLY A 40 -9.52 3.35 6.81
CA GLY A 40 -8.91 2.02 6.70
C GLY A 40 -8.88 1.23 8.01
N THR A 41 -7.91 0.31 8.12
CA THR A 41 -7.61 -0.47 9.33
C THR A 41 -6.45 0.15 10.10
N ALA A 42 -6.25 -0.28 11.36
CA ALA A 42 -5.08 0.13 12.14
C ALA A 42 -3.74 -0.21 11.45
N LEU A 43 -3.67 -1.32 10.70
CA LEU A 43 -2.45 -1.69 9.97
C LEU A 43 -2.23 -0.82 8.73
N ILE A 44 -3.30 -0.45 8.02
CA ILE A 44 -3.23 0.52 6.91
C ILE A 44 -2.69 1.86 7.42
N GLU A 45 -3.21 2.33 8.57
CA GLU A 45 -2.75 3.58 9.20
C GLU A 45 -1.28 3.53 9.62
N ALA A 46 -0.87 2.45 10.29
CA ALA A 46 0.52 2.23 10.65
C ALA A 46 1.43 2.21 9.40
N ALA A 47 0.97 1.57 8.32
CA ALA A 47 1.72 1.47 7.08
C ALA A 47 1.88 2.83 6.37
N ARG A 48 0.80 3.61 6.31
CA ARG A 48 0.73 4.98 5.77
C ARG A 48 1.70 5.93 6.48
N THR A 49 1.74 5.86 7.80
CA THR A 49 2.59 6.73 8.64
C THR A 49 4.02 6.21 8.79
N GLY A 50 4.23 4.91 8.59
CA GLY A 50 5.51 4.23 8.80
C GLY A 50 5.77 3.85 10.26
N ASP A 51 4.72 3.68 11.07
CA ASP A 51 4.83 3.27 12.47
C ASP A 51 5.21 1.79 12.59
N MET A 52 6.52 1.53 12.59
CA MET A 52 7.08 0.18 12.61
C MET A 52 6.74 -0.59 13.90
N THR A 53 6.58 0.11 15.02
CA THR A 53 6.25 -0.54 16.30
C THR A 53 4.83 -1.08 16.25
N MET A 54 3.90 -0.24 15.79
CA MET A 54 2.50 -0.61 15.68
C MET A 54 2.26 -1.67 14.60
N ALA A 55 2.86 -1.53 13.42
CA ALA A 55 2.72 -2.53 12.37
C ALA A 55 3.21 -3.91 12.81
N ARG A 56 4.39 -3.99 13.46
CA ARG A 56 4.91 -5.26 14.00
C ARG A 56 3.97 -5.86 15.05
N TYR A 57 3.42 -5.03 15.93
CA TYR A 57 2.47 -5.51 16.93
C TYR A 57 1.22 -6.09 16.26
N LEU A 58 0.57 -5.34 15.36
CA LEU A 58 -0.64 -5.77 14.66
C LEU A 58 -0.42 -7.06 13.84
N ILE A 59 0.67 -7.13 13.06
CA ILE A 59 1.02 -8.32 12.28
C ILE A 59 1.24 -9.54 13.18
N ASN A 60 1.96 -9.38 14.30
CA ASN A 60 2.20 -10.46 15.25
C ASN A 60 0.92 -10.94 15.96
N HIS A 61 -0.15 -10.14 15.94
CA HIS A 61 -1.47 -10.47 16.50
C HIS A 61 -2.48 -10.89 15.42
N GLY A 62 -2.01 -11.11 14.18
CA GLY A 62 -2.81 -11.71 13.12
C GLY A 62 -3.60 -10.72 12.26
N ALA A 63 -3.21 -9.44 12.24
CA ALA A 63 -3.77 -8.49 11.27
C ALA A 63 -3.51 -8.97 9.83
N ASP A 64 -4.51 -8.89 8.98
CA ASP A 64 -4.40 -9.26 7.58
C ASP A 64 -3.56 -8.23 6.80
N VAL A 65 -2.39 -8.67 6.34
CA VAL A 65 -1.41 -7.82 5.63
C VAL A 65 -1.88 -7.40 4.23
N ASP A 66 -2.85 -8.13 3.66
CA ASP A 66 -3.37 -7.88 2.31
C ASP A 66 -4.75 -7.25 2.30
N LEU A 67 -5.38 -7.06 3.47
CA LEU A 67 -6.71 -6.48 3.57
C LEU A 67 -6.76 -5.08 2.95
N GLY A 68 -7.48 -4.98 1.83
CA GLY A 68 -7.70 -3.75 1.09
C GLY A 68 -9.04 -3.10 1.42
N VAL A 69 -9.01 -1.77 1.55
CA VAL A 69 -10.18 -0.92 1.77
C VAL A 69 -10.28 0.05 0.60
N SER A 70 -11.43 0.06 -0.08
CA SER A 70 -11.65 0.93 -1.24
C SER A 70 -11.45 2.40 -0.87
N GLY A 71 -10.49 3.07 -1.53
CA GLY A 71 -10.16 4.48 -1.26
C GLY A 71 -9.03 4.69 -0.26
N ASP A 72 -8.66 3.66 0.51
CA ASP A 72 -7.57 3.68 1.48
C ASP A 72 -6.45 2.67 1.12
N GLY A 73 -6.59 1.96 0.00
CA GLY A 73 -5.68 0.89 -0.43
C GLY A 73 -5.57 -0.26 0.57
N ASN A 74 -4.43 -0.95 0.54
CA ASN A 74 -4.03 -1.93 1.54
C ASN A 74 -2.72 -1.46 2.21
N PRO A 75 -2.21 -2.16 3.24
CA PRO A 75 -0.99 -1.76 3.93
C PRO A 75 0.20 -1.52 2.99
N LEU A 76 0.45 -2.43 2.04
CA LEU A 76 1.61 -2.33 1.14
C LEU A 76 1.47 -1.17 0.15
N ILE A 77 0.29 -0.96 -0.41
CA ILE A 77 -0.02 0.18 -1.30
C ILE A 77 0.22 1.49 -0.55
N MET A 78 -0.30 1.65 0.66
CA MET A 78 -0.12 2.88 1.45
C MET A 78 1.33 3.12 1.85
N ALA A 79 2.06 2.07 2.26
CA ALA A 79 3.48 2.19 2.56
C ALA A 79 4.29 2.68 1.33
N ALA A 80 4.01 2.14 0.15
CA ALA A 80 4.66 2.54 -1.10
C ALA A 80 4.28 3.98 -1.51
N ALA A 81 2.99 4.32 -1.47
CA ALA A 81 2.47 5.66 -1.78
C ALA A 81 3.11 6.74 -0.90
N HIS A 82 3.33 6.43 0.38
CA HIS A 82 3.92 7.34 1.37
C HIS A 82 5.44 7.19 1.54
N LYS A 83 6.12 6.45 0.65
CA LYS A 83 7.59 6.32 0.58
C LYS A 83 8.21 5.70 1.85
N LYS A 84 7.48 4.79 2.51
CA LYS A 84 7.89 4.12 3.75
C LYS A 84 8.64 2.83 3.43
N PHE A 85 9.91 2.94 3.02
CA PHE A 85 10.64 1.78 2.50
C PHE A 85 10.82 0.65 3.53
N ASP A 86 11.19 0.97 4.78
CA ASP A 86 11.32 -0.05 5.83
C ASP A 86 9.99 -0.75 6.15
N MET A 87 8.87 -0.04 6.00
CA MET A 87 7.53 -0.60 6.14
C MET A 87 7.19 -1.53 4.98
N VAL A 88 7.51 -1.14 3.74
CA VAL A 88 7.36 -2.03 2.57
C VAL A 88 8.14 -3.32 2.79
N ARG A 89 9.38 -3.24 3.28
CA ARG A 89 10.18 -4.43 3.59
C ARG A 89 9.51 -5.31 4.63
N LEU A 90 9.03 -4.72 5.73
CA LEU A 90 8.31 -5.46 6.78
C LEU A 90 7.08 -6.19 6.22
N LEU A 91 6.28 -5.52 5.40
CA LEU A 91 5.04 -6.09 4.86
C LEU A 91 5.32 -7.21 3.85
N VAL A 92 6.31 -7.04 2.97
CA VAL A 92 6.74 -8.09 2.04
C VAL A 92 7.34 -9.28 2.78
N GLU A 93 8.16 -9.05 3.81
CA GLU A 93 8.69 -10.10 4.71
C GLU A 93 7.56 -10.81 5.48
N ALA A 94 6.45 -10.12 5.77
CA ALA A 94 5.25 -10.67 6.38
C ALA A 94 4.33 -11.40 5.37
N GLY A 95 4.68 -11.45 4.09
CA GLY A 95 3.97 -12.21 3.06
C GLY A 95 2.93 -11.42 2.26
N ALA A 96 2.93 -10.09 2.33
CA ALA A 96 2.01 -9.27 1.54
C ALA A 96 2.21 -9.50 0.03
N ASP A 97 1.12 -9.47 -0.73
CA ASP A 97 1.14 -9.56 -2.18
C ASP A 97 1.77 -8.30 -2.79
N VAL A 98 2.98 -8.45 -3.34
CA VAL A 98 3.71 -7.37 -4.03
C VAL A 98 2.96 -6.78 -5.23
N ASN A 99 2.01 -7.54 -5.78
CA ASN A 99 1.15 -7.15 -6.89
C ASN A 99 -0.26 -6.73 -6.45
N ALA A 100 -0.44 -6.43 -5.15
CA ALA A 100 -1.72 -6.03 -4.60
C ALA A 100 -2.43 -4.94 -5.42
N TYR A 101 -3.73 -5.14 -5.57
CA TYR A 101 -4.63 -4.25 -6.29
C TYR A 101 -5.88 -4.01 -5.47
N VAL A 102 -6.16 -2.74 -5.21
CA VAL A 102 -7.42 -2.29 -4.60
C VAL A 102 -8.13 -1.37 -5.61
N PRO A 103 -9.44 -1.57 -5.88
CA PRO A 103 -10.15 -0.74 -6.85
C PRO A 103 -10.05 0.75 -6.52
N GLY A 104 -9.54 1.53 -7.47
CA GLY A 104 -9.34 2.98 -7.33
C GLY A 104 -7.94 3.39 -6.86
N ASP A 105 -7.11 2.44 -6.42
CA ASP A 105 -5.75 2.69 -5.94
C ASP A 105 -4.68 2.21 -6.92
N GLU A 106 -3.53 2.89 -6.94
CA GLU A 106 -2.33 2.50 -7.69
C GLU A 106 -1.63 1.30 -7.02
N THR A 107 -1.06 0.38 -7.82
CA THR A 107 -0.28 -0.75 -7.27
C THR A 107 0.94 -0.24 -6.48
N PRO A 108 1.52 -1.06 -5.58
CA PRO A 108 2.72 -0.65 -4.85
C PRO A 108 3.85 -0.19 -5.78
N LEU A 109 4.05 -0.90 -6.90
CA LEU A 109 5.10 -0.59 -7.86
C LEU A 109 4.83 0.72 -8.64
N ILE A 110 3.57 1.00 -9.03
CA ILE A 110 3.21 2.27 -9.69
C ILE A 110 3.47 3.44 -8.74
N ASN A 111 3.03 3.34 -7.48
CA ASN A 111 3.26 4.36 -6.46
C ASN A 111 4.75 4.62 -6.21
N ALA A 112 5.54 3.56 -6.08
CA ALA A 112 6.99 3.67 -5.92
C ALA A 112 7.67 4.35 -7.12
N ALA A 113 7.22 4.00 -8.33
CA ALA A 113 7.75 4.53 -9.57
C ALA A 113 7.41 6.01 -9.77
N ARG A 114 6.15 6.39 -9.55
CA ARG A 114 5.67 7.78 -9.59
C ARG A 114 6.38 8.68 -8.58
N ASN A 115 6.72 8.15 -7.41
CA ASN A 115 7.53 8.84 -6.40
C ASN A 115 9.04 8.87 -6.72
N GLY A 116 9.50 8.26 -7.82
CA GLY A 116 10.89 8.22 -8.24
C GLY A 116 11.81 7.45 -7.29
N LYS A 117 11.27 6.52 -6.48
CA LYS A 117 12.04 5.80 -5.45
C LYS A 117 12.72 4.56 -6.02
N VAL A 118 13.89 4.77 -6.62
CA VAL A 118 14.69 3.73 -7.30
C VAL A 118 14.91 2.51 -6.41
N ASP A 119 15.35 2.70 -5.15
CA ASP A 119 15.64 1.56 -4.25
C ASP A 119 14.38 0.76 -3.89
N LEU A 120 13.26 1.45 -3.68
CA LEU A 120 11.97 0.81 -3.42
C LEU A 120 11.46 0.03 -4.65
N VAL A 121 11.59 0.63 -5.84
CA VAL A 121 11.23 -0.05 -7.10
C VAL A 121 12.09 -1.30 -7.32
N ARG A 122 13.41 -1.19 -7.12
CA ARG A 122 14.32 -2.34 -7.22
C ARG A 122 13.91 -3.45 -6.27
N TYR A 123 13.66 -3.11 -5.01
CA TYR A 123 13.23 -4.07 -4.00
C TYR A 123 11.93 -4.77 -4.38
N LEU A 124 10.90 -4.03 -4.80
CA LEU A 124 9.61 -4.61 -5.21
C LEU A 124 9.78 -5.55 -6.42
N VAL A 125 10.55 -5.15 -7.44
CA VAL A 125 10.82 -5.99 -8.63
C VAL A 125 11.62 -7.24 -8.27
N GLU A 126 12.61 -7.13 -7.38
CA GLU A 126 13.39 -8.28 -6.87
C GLU A 126 12.52 -9.27 -6.08
N ASN A 127 11.41 -8.80 -5.49
CA ASN A 127 10.43 -9.63 -4.79
C ASN A 127 9.24 -10.04 -5.68
N GLY A 128 9.33 -9.86 -7.00
CA GLY A 128 8.34 -10.40 -7.94
C GLY A 128 7.21 -9.46 -8.35
N ALA A 129 7.34 -8.15 -8.10
CA ALA A 129 6.40 -7.19 -8.65
C ALA A 129 6.45 -7.19 -10.19
N ASP A 130 5.28 -7.29 -10.82
CA ASP A 130 5.12 -7.29 -12.27
C ASP A 130 5.28 -5.87 -12.82
N VAL A 131 6.37 -5.65 -13.56
CA VAL A 131 6.70 -4.36 -14.17
C VAL A 131 5.70 -3.88 -15.24
N ASN A 132 4.81 -4.77 -15.67
CA ASN A 132 3.75 -4.50 -16.64
C ASN A 132 2.34 -4.50 -16.02
N LEU A 133 2.22 -4.71 -14.70
CA LEU A 133 0.92 -4.62 -14.04
C LEU A 133 0.43 -3.17 -14.02
N ALA A 134 -0.42 -2.90 -14.99
CA ALA A 134 -0.99 -1.58 -15.24
C ALA A 134 -2.48 -1.55 -14.91
N MET A 135 -3.01 -0.35 -14.77
CA MET A 135 -4.41 -0.10 -14.49
C MET A 135 -4.94 1.08 -15.29
N TRP A 136 -6.26 1.15 -15.35
CA TRP A 136 -6.97 2.29 -15.89
C TRP A 136 -7.66 3.04 -14.77
N THR A 137 -7.53 4.36 -14.75
CA THR A 137 -8.34 5.18 -13.85
C THR A 137 -9.80 5.16 -14.31
N ASN A 138 -10.74 5.06 -13.38
CA ASN A 138 -12.18 5.09 -13.70
C ASN A 138 -12.74 6.52 -13.74
N LEU A 139 -11.92 7.51 -14.10
CA LEU A 139 -12.38 8.88 -14.31
C LEU A 139 -13.18 8.93 -15.62
N GLU A 140 -14.48 9.24 -15.51
CA GLU A 140 -15.44 9.18 -16.63
C GLU A 140 -15.04 10.02 -17.85
N TRP A 141 -14.26 11.09 -17.64
CA TRP A 141 -13.95 12.07 -18.68
C TRP A 141 -12.46 12.12 -19.05
N GLU A 142 -11.57 11.55 -18.23
CA GLU A 142 -10.11 11.50 -18.46
C GLU A 142 -9.54 10.14 -18.01
N PRO A 143 -9.83 9.07 -18.76
CA PRO A 143 -9.29 7.76 -18.48
C PRO A 143 -7.78 7.73 -18.73
N GLU A 144 -7.00 7.47 -17.68
CA GLU A 144 -5.54 7.37 -17.77
C GLU A 144 -5.10 5.92 -17.66
N PHE A 145 -4.21 5.51 -18.56
CA PHE A 145 -3.46 4.27 -18.42
C PHE A 145 -2.26 4.53 -17.50
N ARG A 146 -2.20 3.84 -16.36
CA ARG A 146 -1.11 3.96 -15.40
C ARG A 146 -0.40 2.63 -15.28
N SER A 147 0.88 2.63 -15.60
CA SER A 147 1.81 1.51 -15.47
C SER A 147 3.02 1.91 -14.62
N PRO A 148 3.85 0.96 -14.16
CA PRO A 148 5.11 1.30 -13.51
C PRO A 148 5.99 2.22 -14.37
N LEU A 149 6.04 1.98 -15.69
CA LEU A 149 6.82 2.81 -16.62
C LEU A 149 6.24 4.23 -16.76
N TRP A 150 4.91 4.36 -16.79
CA TRP A 150 4.24 5.67 -16.74
C TRP A 150 4.62 6.42 -15.46
N GLY A 151 4.55 5.76 -14.29
CA GLY A 151 4.94 6.38 -13.02
C GLY A 151 6.40 6.85 -13.04
N ALA A 152 7.32 6.04 -13.56
CA ALA A 152 8.72 6.43 -13.69
C ALA A 152 8.89 7.68 -14.59
N ARG A 153 8.10 7.81 -15.66
CA ARG A 153 8.10 8.99 -16.54
C ARG A 153 7.57 10.23 -15.84
N GLU A 154 6.45 10.11 -15.12
CA GLU A 154 5.89 11.20 -14.30
C GLU A 154 6.88 11.70 -13.25
N SER A 155 7.71 10.81 -12.71
CA SER A 155 8.76 11.20 -11.76
C SER A 155 9.92 11.96 -12.40
N GLY A 156 10.05 11.93 -13.73
CA GLY A 156 11.19 12.49 -14.47
C GLY A 156 12.53 11.75 -14.26
N ASN A 157 12.52 10.57 -13.64
CA ASN A 157 13.72 9.83 -13.28
C ASN A 157 14.20 8.92 -14.42
N ALA A 158 15.16 9.40 -15.22
CA ALA A 158 15.72 8.66 -16.35
C ALA A 158 16.40 7.33 -15.96
N GLU A 159 17.03 7.25 -14.78
CA GLU A 159 17.61 5.99 -14.29
C GLU A 159 16.52 4.95 -14.07
N LEU A 160 15.40 5.37 -13.49
CA LEU A 160 14.28 4.50 -13.18
C LEU A 160 13.57 4.00 -14.44
N ILE A 161 13.39 4.88 -15.42
CA ILE A 161 12.85 4.52 -16.74
C ILE A 161 13.74 3.43 -17.37
N ALA A 162 15.05 3.68 -17.45
CA ALA A 162 15.99 2.72 -18.01
C ALA A 162 16.01 1.40 -17.23
N TYR A 163 15.89 1.45 -15.90
CA TYR A 163 15.79 0.25 -15.07
C TYR A 163 14.55 -0.57 -15.43
N LEU A 164 13.36 0.02 -15.43
CA LEU A 164 12.12 -0.70 -15.75
C LEU A 164 12.11 -1.25 -17.18
N GLU A 165 12.60 -0.48 -18.16
CA GLU A 165 12.76 -0.96 -19.54
C GLU A 165 13.72 -2.16 -19.62
N SER A 166 14.82 -2.15 -18.86
CA SER A 166 15.74 -3.30 -18.77
C SER A 166 15.12 -4.54 -18.12
N ARG A 167 14.01 -4.38 -17.39
CA ARG A 167 13.22 -5.46 -16.78
C ARG A 167 12.04 -5.90 -17.66
N GLY A 168 11.91 -5.35 -18.87
CA GLY A 168 10.85 -5.71 -19.82
C GLY A 168 9.55 -4.93 -19.65
N ALA A 169 9.58 -3.76 -19.01
CA ALA A 169 8.44 -2.85 -19.01
C ALA A 169 8.16 -2.36 -20.45
N VAL A 170 6.94 -2.58 -20.93
CA VAL A 170 6.54 -2.19 -22.30
C VAL A 170 5.92 -0.80 -22.33
N HIS A 171 5.95 -0.16 -23.51
CA HIS A 171 5.32 1.12 -23.72
C HIS A 171 3.79 1.06 -23.65
N GLU A 172 3.20 2.17 -23.21
CA GLU A 172 1.78 2.36 -22.97
C GLU A 172 0.96 2.13 -24.26
N PRO A 173 -0.18 1.42 -24.18
CA PRO A 173 -1.05 1.20 -25.33
C PRO A 173 -1.72 2.52 -25.77
N SER A 174 -1.96 2.67 -27.08
CA SER A 174 -2.55 3.89 -27.64
C SER A 174 -4.04 4.08 -27.34
N ALA A 175 -4.73 3.06 -26.80
CA ALA A 175 -6.17 3.08 -26.49
C ALA A 175 -6.54 2.02 -25.43
N ARG A 176 -7.73 2.15 -24.81
CA ARG A 176 -8.36 1.08 -23.99
C ARG A 176 -8.57 -0.18 -24.85
N PRO A 177 -8.37 -1.39 -24.29
CA PRO A 177 -8.84 -2.63 -24.91
C PRO A 177 -10.34 -2.63 -25.19
#